data_AF-A0A2P6RYM2-F1
#
_entry.id   AF-A0A2P6RYM2-F1
#
_cell.length_a   1.000
_cell.length_b   1.000
_cell.length_c   1.000
_cell.angle_alpha   90.00
_cell.angle_beta   90.00
_cell.angle_gamma   90.00
#
_symmetry.space_group_name_H-M   'P 1'
#
loop_
_entity.id
_entity.type
_entity.pdbx_description
1 polymer ?
#
loop_
_entity_poly.entity_id
_entity_poly.type
_entity_poly.pdbx_seq_one_letter_code
_entity_poly.pdbx_strand_id
1 'polypeptide(L)'
;MSSAERGSHHQVVAVLLSLVHCVQCMARSQLAPNQFMRKFCIYIPNQTDRLEMPSSVTLSMFVKMANYTILFLFSLIFLSSSHASVQDFCVADLIGPDSPAGYFCKNPAKVTVSDFVYSGLAKAGNTTNIIQAAVTPAFVAQFPGVNGLGLSLARLDLAPGGVIPFHTHPGASEVLIVLRGYITAGFVSSANSVYVKTLKKGDVMVFPQGLLHFQVNAAKIHAKAIVSFSSASPGLQILDFALFANDLPSSLVGKTTFLDPAQIKKLKGVLGGTG
;
A
#
# COMPACT_ATOMS: atom_id res chain seq x y z
N MET A 1 19.56 -0.40 43.79
CA MET A 1 19.49 -1.52 42.84
C MET A 1 20.10 -2.74 43.52
N SER A 2 19.22 -3.65 43.98
CA SER A 2 19.61 -4.80 44.79
C SER A 2 20.29 -5.87 43.93
N SER A 3 21.23 -6.60 44.51
CA SER A 3 21.93 -7.76 43.92
C SER A 3 20.97 -8.80 43.29
N ALA A 4 19.71 -8.86 43.74
CA ALA A 4 18.68 -9.75 43.22
C ALA A 4 18.18 -9.43 41.79
N GLU A 5 18.23 -8.17 41.35
CA GLU A 5 17.76 -7.79 40.00
C GLU A 5 18.75 -8.18 38.89
N ARG A 6 20.04 -8.31 39.22
CA ARG A 6 21.08 -8.73 38.27
C ARG A 6 21.02 -10.23 37.95
N GLY A 7 20.57 -11.07 38.88
CA GLY A 7 20.44 -12.52 38.66
C GLY A 7 19.30 -12.90 37.70
N SER A 8 18.16 -12.21 37.80
CA SER A 8 16.98 -12.43 36.95
C SER A 8 17.26 -12.06 35.48
N HIS A 9 17.95 -10.93 35.26
CA HIS A 9 18.33 -10.51 33.91
C HIS A 9 19.28 -11.50 33.23
N HIS A 10 20.25 -12.09 33.96
CA HIS A 10 21.16 -13.07 33.37
C HIS A 10 20.48 -14.40 33.02
N GLN A 11 19.50 -14.86 33.80
CA GLN A 11 18.74 -16.07 33.48
C GLN A 11 17.78 -15.86 32.31
N VAL A 12 17.11 -14.71 32.23
CA VAL A 12 16.21 -14.37 31.11
C VAL A 12 16.99 -14.23 29.81
N VAL A 13 18.18 -13.62 29.86
CA VAL A 13 19.08 -13.50 28.69
C VAL A 13 19.62 -14.88 28.27
N ALA A 14 19.94 -15.77 29.20
CA ALA A 14 20.38 -17.13 28.88
C ALA A 14 19.27 -17.97 28.22
N VAL A 15 18.02 -17.85 28.69
CA VAL A 15 16.86 -18.55 28.11
C VAL A 15 16.53 -17.99 26.71
N LEU A 16 16.59 -16.68 26.53
CA LEU A 16 16.41 -16.03 25.23
C LEU A 16 17.52 -16.40 24.23
N LEU A 17 18.79 -16.42 24.64
CA LEU A 17 19.92 -16.87 23.79
C LEU A 17 19.81 -18.35 23.41
N SER A 18 19.29 -19.19 24.32
CA SER A 18 19.06 -20.62 24.06
C SER A 18 17.92 -20.84 23.06
N LEU A 19 16.86 -20.05 23.13
CA LEU A 19 15.73 -20.08 22.20
C LEU A 19 16.11 -19.54 20.82
N VAL A 20 16.91 -18.46 20.76
CA VAL A 20 17.42 -17.91 19.48
C VAL A 20 18.34 -18.92 18.79
N HIS A 21 19.24 -19.58 19.51
CA HIS A 21 20.06 -20.66 18.93
C HIS A 21 19.23 -21.87 18.50
N CYS A 22 18.13 -22.19 19.20
CA CYS A 22 17.22 -23.26 18.81
C CYS A 22 16.51 -22.95 17.48
N VAL A 23 16.05 -21.71 17.30
CA VAL A 23 15.39 -21.27 16.06
C VAL A 23 16.38 -21.20 14.88
N GLN A 24 17.61 -20.75 15.11
CA GLN A 24 18.66 -20.74 14.07
C GLN A 24 19.16 -22.13 13.68
N CYS A 25 19.11 -23.11 14.60
CA CYS A 25 19.44 -24.50 14.32
C CYS A 25 18.32 -25.21 13.54
N MET A 26 17.05 -24.94 13.87
CA MET A 26 15.89 -25.45 13.12
C MET A 26 15.84 -24.95 11.67
N ALA A 27 16.31 -23.72 11.41
CA ALA A 27 16.39 -23.17 10.06
C ALA A 27 17.47 -23.85 9.17
N ARG A 28 18.41 -24.62 9.74
CA ARG A 28 19.53 -25.23 9.00
C ARG A 28 19.48 -26.75 8.87
N SER A 29 18.68 -27.47 9.66
CA SER A 29 18.60 -28.93 9.58
C SER A 29 17.31 -29.40 8.89
N GLN A 30 17.41 -29.88 7.65
CA GLN A 30 16.32 -30.58 6.94
C GLN A 30 16.07 -31.98 7.54
N LEU A 31 15.50 -32.07 8.74
CA LEU A 31 15.15 -33.36 9.36
C LEU A 31 13.74 -33.35 9.98
N ALA A 32 13.08 -34.50 9.88
CA ALA A 32 11.66 -34.69 10.20
C ALA A 32 11.36 -34.66 11.73
N PRO A 33 10.11 -34.32 12.11
CA PRO A 33 9.78 -33.79 13.46
C PRO A 33 9.95 -34.77 14.64
N ASN A 34 9.97 -36.09 14.39
CA ASN A 34 9.81 -37.08 15.46
C ASN A 34 11.11 -37.64 16.06
N GLN A 35 12.30 -37.11 15.71
CA GLN A 35 13.56 -37.53 16.35
C GLN A 35 14.19 -36.51 17.30
N PHE A 36 13.66 -35.28 17.37
CA PHE A 36 14.33 -34.20 18.12
C PHE A 36 14.13 -34.27 19.64
N MET A 37 13.00 -34.82 20.11
CA MET A 37 12.62 -34.81 21.53
C MET A 37 13.43 -35.74 22.45
N ARG A 38 14.39 -36.52 21.92
CA ARG A 38 15.18 -37.46 22.74
C ARG A 38 16.64 -37.07 22.97
N LYS A 39 17.12 -35.92 22.47
CA LYS A 39 18.56 -35.56 22.58
C LYS A 39 18.91 -34.26 23.31
N PHE A 40 17.94 -33.52 23.85
CA PHE A 40 18.23 -32.44 24.80
C PHE A 40 18.05 -32.93 26.25
N CYS A 41 18.80 -33.96 26.62
CA CYS A 41 19.24 -34.10 28.00
C CYS A 41 20.49 -33.23 28.15
N ILE A 42 20.43 -32.36 29.15
CA ILE A 42 21.46 -31.43 29.59
C ILE A 42 22.81 -32.15 29.71
N TYR A 43 23.78 -31.78 28.88
CA TYR A 43 25.18 -32.10 29.13
C TYR A 43 25.87 -30.84 29.65
N ILE A 44 25.94 -30.72 30.98
CA ILE A 44 26.93 -29.88 31.65
C ILE A 44 27.84 -30.87 32.39
N PRO A 45 29.08 -31.08 31.94
CA PRO A 45 29.98 -31.94 32.66
C PRO A 45 30.41 -31.24 33.95
N ASN A 46 30.20 -31.93 35.06
CA ASN A 46 30.88 -31.72 36.34
C ASN A 46 30.36 -30.60 37.27
N GLN A 47 29.06 -30.57 37.56
CA GLN A 47 28.59 -29.89 38.77
C GLN A 47 27.35 -30.57 39.37
N THR A 48 27.56 -31.30 40.47
CA THR A 48 26.50 -31.80 41.35
C THR A 48 25.97 -30.65 42.21
N ASP A 49 25.19 -29.75 41.63
CA ASP A 49 24.39 -28.80 42.39
C ASP A 49 22.92 -28.96 42.01
N ARG A 50 22.15 -29.50 42.96
CA ARG A 50 20.70 -29.64 42.90
C ARG A 50 20.11 -28.21 42.93
N LEU A 51 19.75 -27.67 41.76
CA LEU A 51 19.02 -26.40 41.66
C LEU A 51 17.61 -26.59 42.23
N GLU A 52 17.42 -26.25 43.50
CA GLU A 52 16.10 -26.05 44.07
C GLU A 52 15.51 -24.74 43.52
N MET A 53 14.35 -24.84 42.87
CA MET A 53 13.61 -23.67 42.41
C MET A 53 13.11 -22.86 43.62
N PRO A 54 13.27 -21.53 43.64
CA PRO A 54 12.72 -20.70 44.71
C PRO A 54 11.19 -20.79 44.73
N SER A 55 10.63 -21.05 45.90
CA SER A 55 9.20 -21.26 46.19
C SER A 55 8.30 -20.03 46.00
N SER A 56 8.78 -18.98 45.33
CA SER A 56 8.06 -17.71 45.13
C SER A 56 7.74 -17.40 43.67
N VAL A 57 7.84 -18.36 42.75
CA VAL A 57 7.27 -18.18 41.41
C VAL A 57 5.76 -18.40 41.51
N THR A 58 5.05 -17.32 41.83
CA THR A 58 3.59 -17.36 41.95
C THR A 58 2.97 -17.70 40.59
N LEU A 59 1.85 -18.43 40.60
CA LEU A 59 1.05 -18.74 39.41
C LEU A 59 0.79 -17.49 38.53
N SER A 60 0.69 -16.32 39.16
CA SER A 60 0.57 -15.00 38.52
C SER A 60 1.72 -14.66 37.56
N MET A 61 2.97 -14.98 37.89
CA MET A 61 4.13 -14.70 37.03
C MET A 61 4.15 -15.62 35.80
N PHE A 62 3.79 -16.90 35.95
CA PHE A 62 3.65 -17.83 34.83
C PHE A 62 2.53 -17.42 33.88
N VAL A 63 1.39 -16.99 34.41
CA VAL A 63 0.25 -16.54 33.60
C VAL A 63 0.61 -15.27 32.81
N LYS A 64 1.34 -14.31 33.40
CA LYS A 64 1.81 -13.11 32.68
C LYS A 64 2.79 -13.45 31.55
N MET A 65 3.80 -14.28 31.82
CA MET A 65 4.78 -14.72 30.82
C MET A 65 4.12 -15.49 29.67
N ALA A 66 3.17 -16.38 29.98
CA ALA A 66 2.38 -17.09 28.98
C ALA A 66 1.56 -16.14 28.12
N ASN A 67 0.95 -15.10 28.71
CA ASN A 67 0.16 -14.12 27.98
C ASN A 67 1.01 -13.27 27.01
N TYR A 68 2.21 -12.84 27.42
CA TYR A 68 3.13 -12.13 26.52
C TYR A 68 3.66 -13.02 25.41
N THR A 69 3.90 -14.31 25.69
CA THR A 69 4.35 -15.28 24.68
C THR A 69 3.24 -15.59 23.68
N ILE A 70 1.99 -15.72 24.14
CA ILE A 70 0.82 -15.87 23.27
C ILE A 70 0.63 -14.63 22.40
N LEU A 71 0.75 -13.42 22.98
CA LEU A 71 0.64 -12.16 22.22
C LEU A 71 1.76 -12.00 21.18
N PHE A 72 2.98 -12.45 21.51
CA PHE A 72 4.13 -12.47 20.59
C PHE A 72 3.96 -13.51 19.47
N LEU A 73 3.46 -14.71 19.78
CA LEU A 73 3.13 -15.73 18.77
C LEU A 73 1.96 -15.29 17.87
N PHE A 74 0.95 -14.61 18.43
CA PHE A 74 -0.18 -14.07 17.67
C PHE A 74 0.26 -12.95 16.72
N SER A 75 1.20 -12.10 17.14
CA SER A 75 1.82 -11.09 16.26
C SER A 75 2.70 -11.72 15.17
N LEU A 76 3.45 -12.79 15.46
CA LEU A 76 4.20 -13.55 14.44
C LEU A 76 3.28 -14.20 13.39
N ILE A 77 2.08 -14.65 13.76
CA ILE A 77 1.07 -15.16 12.81
C ILE A 77 0.57 -14.04 11.88
N PHE A 78 0.37 -12.82 12.38
CA PHE A 78 0.00 -11.66 11.55
C PHE A 78 1.14 -11.13 10.65
N LEU A 79 2.41 -11.35 11.01
CA LEU A 79 3.54 -11.07 10.11
C LEU A 79 3.71 -12.17 9.04
N SER A 80 3.27 -13.40 9.32
CA SER A 80 3.41 -14.56 8.43
C SER A 80 2.28 -14.68 7.39
N SER A 81 1.21 -13.88 7.51
CA SER A 81 0.12 -13.84 6.53
C SER A 81 0.41 -12.97 5.31
N SER A 82 1.66 -12.54 5.12
CA SER A 82 2.20 -12.44 3.77
C SER A 82 2.31 -13.86 3.20
N HIS A 83 1.16 -14.44 2.82
CA HIS A 83 1.16 -15.44 1.77
C HIS A 83 1.77 -14.76 0.55
N ALA A 84 3.10 -14.78 0.44
CA ALA A 84 3.76 -14.69 -0.84
C ALA A 84 3.15 -15.84 -1.63
N SER A 85 2.16 -15.53 -2.46
CA SER A 85 1.56 -16.52 -3.33
C SER A 85 2.72 -17.12 -4.11
N VAL A 86 2.97 -18.41 -3.96
CA VAL A 86 3.98 -19.18 -4.71
C VAL A 86 3.52 -19.36 -6.17
N GLN A 87 2.81 -18.37 -6.71
CA GLN A 87 2.25 -18.32 -8.05
C GLN A 87 2.88 -17.12 -8.73
N ASP A 88 3.52 -17.37 -9.88
CA ASP A 88 4.24 -16.33 -10.63
C ASP A 88 3.30 -15.20 -11.07
N PHE A 89 2.03 -15.51 -11.33
CA PHE A 89 1.01 -14.55 -11.78
C PHE A 89 -0.41 -15.00 -11.43
N CYS A 90 -1.33 -14.04 -11.44
CA CYS A 90 -2.78 -14.26 -11.34
C CYS A 90 -3.50 -13.29 -12.28
N VAL A 91 -3.57 -13.60 -13.58
CA VAL A 91 -4.30 -12.75 -14.55
C VAL A 91 -5.75 -12.61 -14.10
N ALA A 92 -6.28 -11.39 -13.98
CA ALA A 92 -7.65 -11.18 -13.52
C ALA A 92 -8.69 -11.83 -14.45
N ASP A 93 -9.64 -12.53 -13.85
CA ASP A 93 -10.88 -12.94 -14.51
C ASP A 93 -11.91 -11.81 -14.41
N LEU A 94 -11.99 -10.99 -15.46
CA LEU A 94 -12.90 -9.86 -15.54
C LEU A 94 -14.38 -10.27 -15.73
N ILE A 95 -14.69 -11.56 -15.92
CA ILE A 95 -16.08 -12.03 -15.97
C ILE A 95 -16.68 -12.07 -14.56
N GLY A 96 -15.85 -12.38 -13.56
CA GLY A 96 -16.24 -12.41 -12.16
C GLY A 96 -16.34 -11.02 -11.52
N PRO A 97 -16.95 -10.92 -10.33
CA PRO A 97 -16.98 -9.67 -9.58
C PRO A 97 -15.58 -9.30 -9.09
N ASP A 98 -15.31 -7.99 -9.06
CA ASP A 98 -14.20 -7.44 -8.28
C ASP A 98 -14.50 -7.55 -6.78
N SER A 99 -13.44 -7.59 -5.97
CA SER A 99 -13.53 -7.63 -4.51
C SER A 99 -12.56 -6.63 -3.89
N PRO A 100 -12.66 -6.33 -2.58
CA PRO A 100 -11.65 -5.51 -1.89
C PRO A 100 -10.23 -6.11 -1.97
N ALA A 101 -10.08 -7.39 -2.27
CA ALA A 101 -8.81 -8.06 -2.50
C ALA A 101 -8.39 -8.13 -3.99
N GLY A 102 -9.18 -7.55 -4.89
CA GLY A 102 -9.02 -7.63 -6.34
C GLY A 102 -9.83 -8.76 -6.98
N TYR A 103 -9.44 -9.13 -8.21
CA TYR A 103 -10.13 -10.13 -9.02
C TYR A 103 -9.62 -11.54 -8.75
N PHE A 104 -10.51 -12.53 -8.91
CA PHE A 104 -10.13 -13.93 -9.03
C PHE A 104 -9.22 -14.17 -10.24
N CYS A 105 -8.40 -15.21 -10.20
CA CYS A 105 -7.51 -15.55 -11.31
C CYS A 105 -8.25 -16.29 -12.43
N LYS A 106 -7.95 -15.92 -13.66
CA LYS A 106 -8.24 -16.70 -14.87
C LYS A 106 -7.60 -18.08 -14.76
N ASN A 107 -8.27 -19.10 -15.31
CA ASN A 107 -7.70 -20.46 -15.40
C ASN A 107 -6.34 -20.42 -16.13
N PRO A 108 -5.23 -20.92 -15.54
CA PRO A 108 -3.91 -20.90 -16.15
C PRO A 108 -3.85 -21.53 -17.54
N ALA A 109 -4.65 -22.55 -17.82
CA ALA A 109 -4.72 -23.18 -19.15
C ALA A 109 -5.30 -22.27 -20.26
N LYS A 110 -5.95 -21.16 -19.88
CA LYS A 110 -6.49 -20.15 -20.79
C LYS A 110 -5.64 -18.87 -20.84
N VAL A 111 -4.55 -18.82 -20.07
CA VAL A 111 -3.63 -17.67 -20.06
C VAL A 111 -2.71 -17.74 -21.27
N THR A 112 -2.46 -16.59 -21.88
CA THR A 112 -1.64 -16.44 -23.08
C THR A 112 -0.75 -15.19 -22.96
N VAL A 113 0.25 -15.05 -23.83
CA VAL A 113 1.12 -13.85 -23.87
C VAL A 113 0.32 -12.55 -23.99
N SER A 114 -0.83 -12.55 -24.68
CA SER A 114 -1.64 -11.34 -24.81
C SER A 114 -2.24 -10.87 -23.48
N ASP A 115 -2.36 -11.73 -22.47
CA ASP A 115 -2.81 -11.33 -21.13
C ASP A 115 -1.73 -10.48 -20.39
N PHE A 116 -0.47 -10.52 -20.85
CA PHE A 116 0.67 -9.82 -20.27
C PHE A 116 1.12 -8.60 -21.09
N VAL A 117 0.43 -8.27 -22.18
CA VAL A 117 0.80 -7.15 -23.06
C VAL A 117 -0.40 -6.20 -23.21
N TYR A 118 -0.18 -4.92 -22.87
CA TYR A 118 -1.18 -3.88 -23.03
C TYR A 118 -0.70 -2.78 -23.97
N SER A 119 -1.41 -2.60 -25.09
CA SER A 119 -1.07 -1.60 -26.12
C SER A 119 -1.91 -0.33 -26.03
N GLY A 120 -2.86 -0.24 -25.09
CA GLY A 120 -3.81 0.89 -25.01
C GLY A 120 -3.15 2.25 -24.75
N LEU A 121 -1.96 2.27 -24.15
CA LEU A 121 -1.19 3.51 -23.89
C LEU A 121 -0.52 4.10 -25.14
N ALA A 122 -0.53 3.40 -26.28
CA ALA A 122 0.12 3.87 -27.52
C ALA A 122 -0.55 5.13 -28.09
N LYS A 123 -1.88 5.22 -28.01
CA LYS A 123 -2.66 6.33 -28.57
C LYS A 123 -2.84 7.45 -27.56
N ALA A 124 -2.87 8.69 -28.05
CA ALA A 124 -3.22 9.84 -27.22
C ALA A 124 -4.72 9.82 -26.88
N GLY A 125 -5.06 10.20 -25.65
CA GLY A 125 -6.44 10.42 -25.23
C GLY A 125 -7.05 11.69 -25.83
N ASN A 126 -8.39 11.79 -25.85
CA ASN A 126 -9.10 12.96 -26.35
C ASN A 126 -9.09 14.10 -25.32
N THR A 127 -8.40 15.19 -25.64
CA THR A 127 -8.28 16.38 -24.78
C THR A 127 -9.32 17.48 -25.09
N THR A 128 -10.28 17.24 -25.97
CA THR A 128 -11.37 18.20 -26.27
C THR A 128 -12.49 18.05 -25.24
N ASN A 129 -12.23 18.48 -24.01
CA ASN A 129 -13.16 18.41 -22.87
C ASN A 129 -12.89 19.56 -21.88
N ILE A 130 -13.70 19.66 -20.82
CA ILE A 130 -13.66 20.77 -19.86
C ILE A 130 -12.32 20.93 -19.12
N ILE A 131 -11.60 19.83 -18.89
CA ILE A 131 -10.29 19.85 -18.22
C ILE A 131 -9.13 19.90 -19.21
N GLN A 132 -9.42 19.84 -20.52
CA GLN A 132 -8.44 19.87 -21.60
C GLN A 132 -7.33 18.79 -21.46
N ALA A 133 -7.68 17.66 -20.87
CA ALA A 133 -6.75 16.57 -20.56
C ALA A 133 -7.44 15.21 -20.67
N ALA A 134 -6.65 14.15 -20.81
CA ALA A 134 -7.12 12.78 -20.83
C ALA A 134 -6.18 11.88 -20.02
N VAL A 135 -6.78 11.00 -19.22
CA VAL A 135 -6.08 9.91 -18.51
C VAL A 135 -6.50 8.60 -19.14
N THR A 136 -5.54 7.84 -19.67
CA THR A 136 -5.77 6.51 -20.25
C THR A 136 -5.20 5.48 -19.28
N PRO A 137 -6.04 4.74 -18.53
CA PRO A 137 -5.58 3.79 -17.54
C PRO A 137 -5.10 2.47 -18.17
N ALA A 138 -4.10 1.88 -17.54
CA ALA A 138 -3.70 0.48 -17.69
C ALA A 138 -3.75 -0.17 -16.30
N PHE A 139 -4.92 -0.06 -15.65
CA PHE A 139 -5.23 -0.70 -14.37
C PHE A 139 -5.74 -2.12 -14.61
N VAL A 140 -5.98 -2.89 -13.56
CA VAL A 140 -6.45 -4.28 -13.68
C VAL A 140 -7.68 -4.45 -14.59
N ALA A 141 -8.59 -3.48 -14.61
CA ALA A 141 -9.78 -3.52 -15.46
C ALA A 141 -9.50 -3.37 -16.97
N GLN A 142 -8.36 -2.79 -17.35
CA GLN A 142 -7.92 -2.65 -18.75
C GLN A 142 -6.77 -3.60 -19.10
N PHE A 143 -5.95 -3.93 -18.11
CA PHE A 143 -4.76 -4.76 -18.22
C PHE A 143 -4.78 -5.85 -17.13
N PRO A 144 -5.53 -6.95 -17.34
CA PRO A 144 -5.72 -8.02 -16.35
C PRO A 144 -4.43 -8.65 -15.83
N GLY A 145 -3.35 -8.63 -16.62
CA GLY A 145 -2.06 -9.18 -16.25
C GLY A 145 -1.39 -8.51 -15.04
N VAL A 146 -1.81 -7.30 -14.64
CA VAL A 146 -1.25 -6.64 -13.45
C VAL A 146 -1.89 -7.08 -12.12
N ASN A 147 -2.93 -7.90 -12.18
CA ASN A 147 -3.65 -8.36 -10.99
C ASN A 147 -2.73 -9.11 -10.01
N GLY A 148 -2.78 -8.74 -8.74
CA GLY A 148 -1.91 -9.28 -7.69
C GLY A 148 -0.45 -8.82 -7.72
N LEU A 149 0.02 -8.10 -8.75
CA LEU A 149 1.43 -7.69 -8.88
C LEU A 149 1.78 -6.39 -8.16
N GLY A 150 0.79 -5.69 -7.59
CA GLY A 150 1.03 -4.44 -6.86
C GLY A 150 1.51 -3.28 -7.74
N LEU A 151 1.23 -3.31 -9.05
CA LEU A 151 1.61 -2.25 -9.97
C LEU A 151 0.52 -1.98 -11.01
N SER A 152 0.49 -0.76 -11.54
CA SER A 152 -0.27 -0.43 -12.75
C SER A 152 0.29 0.85 -13.38
N LEU A 153 -0.23 1.23 -14.54
CA LEU A 153 0.21 2.41 -15.27
C LEU A 153 -0.98 3.26 -15.70
N ALA A 154 -0.74 4.52 -16.03
CA ALA A 154 -1.62 5.31 -16.86
C ALA A 154 -0.83 6.27 -17.75
N ARG A 155 -1.45 6.70 -18.84
CA ARG A 155 -0.94 7.77 -19.71
C ARG A 155 -1.73 9.04 -19.50
N LEU A 156 -1.01 10.15 -19.44
CA LEU A 156 -1.58 11.49 -19.38
C LEU A 156 -1.29 12.21 -20.70
N ASP A 157 -2.33 12.75 -21.33
CA ASP A 157 -2.22 13.71 -22.43
C ASP A 157 -2.91 15.00 -22.01
N LEU A 158 -2.20 16.12 -22.05
CA LEU A 158 -2.72 17.43 -21.65
C LEU A 158 -2.57 18.41 -22.82
N ALA A 159 -3.66 19.02 -23.27
CA ALA A 159 -3.62 20.16 -24.19
C ALA A 159 -3.04 21.40 -23.48
N PRO A 160 -2.71 22.49 -24.21
CA PRO A 160 -2.24 23.73 -23.58
C PRO A 160 -3.18 24.20 -22.47
N GLY A 161 -2.67 24.38 -21.25
CA GLY A 161 -3.47 24.74 -20.08
C GLY A 161 -4.35 23.62 -19.51
N GLY A 162 -4.29 22.41 -20.07
CA GLY A 162 -5.01 21.25 -19.56
C GLY A 162 -4.57 20.85 -18.16
N VAL A 163 -5.50 20.28 -17.40
CA VAL A 163 -5.35 20.02 -15.97
C VAL A 163 -5.84 18.62 -15.62
N ILE A 164 -5.08 17.94 -14.79
CA ILE A 164 -5.60 16.91 -13.91
C ILE A 164 -5.80 17.61 -12.55
N PRO A 165 -7.06 17.85 -12.15
CA PRO A 165 -7.37 18.68 -10.98
C PRO A 165 -6.89 18.03 -9.69
N PHE A 166 -7.02 18.73 -8.57
CA PHE A 166 -6.67 18.14 -7.28
C PHE A 166 -7.39 16.81 -7.07
N HIS A 167 -6.60 15.75 -6.88
CA HIS A 167 -7.09 14.39 -6.71
C HIS A 167 -6.15 13.59 -5.80
N THR A 168 -6.62 12.41 -5.41
CA THR A 168 -5.87 11.47 -4.60
C THR A 168 -6.10 10.03 -5.07
N HIS A 169 -5.13 9.17 -4.77
CA HIS A 169 -5.17 7.73 -4.97
C HIS A 169 -5.14 7.04 -3.60
N PRO A 170 -6.29 6.58 -3.08
CA PRO A 170 -6.35 5.94 -1.77
C PRO A 170 -5.52 4.65 -1.69
N GLY A 171 -5.40 3.95 -2.81
CA GLY A 171 -4.79 2.62 -2.88
C GLY A 171 -3.33 2.58 -3.35
N ALA A 172 -2.71 3.71 -3.71
CA ALA A 172 -1.35 3.69 -4.28
C ALA A 172 -0.58 4.99 -4.12
N SER A 173 0.75 4.88 -4.04
CA SER A 173 1.64 5.97 -4.43
C SER A 173 1.75 6.02 -5.95
N GLU A 174 1.99 7.21 -6.50
CA GLU A 174 2.18 7.44 -7.93
C GLU A 174 3.61 7.93 -8.22
N VAL A 175 4.19 7.49 -9.33
CA VAL A 175 5.43 8.03 -9.90
C VAL A 175 5.16 8.47 -11.34
N LEU A 176 5.33 9.76 -11.61
CA LEU A 176 5.16 10.37 -12.93
C LEU A 176 6.50 10.57 -13.62
N ILE A 177 6.57 10.28 -14.93
CA ILE A 177 7.66 10.69 -15.82
C ILE A 177 7.12 11.51 -17.00
N VAL A 178 7.72 12.68 -17.23
CA VAL A 178 7.34 13.54 -18.36
C VAL A 178 8.02 13.06 -19.63
N LEU A 179 7.25 12.79 -20.68
CA LEU A 179 7.75 12.36 -21.99
C LEU A 179 7.78 13.47 -23.03
N ARG A 180 6.93 14.50 -22.88
CA ARG A 180 6.86 15.68 -23.78
C ARG A 180 6.27 16.87 -23.04
N GLY A 181 6.72 18.07 -23.39
CA GLY A 181 6.18 19.33 -22.88
C GLY A 181 6.71 19.69 -21.50
N TYR A 182 5.94 20.54 -20.80
CA TYR A 182 6.24 21.00 -19.45
C TYR A 182 4.98 20.87 -18.59
N ILE A 183 5.10 20.19 -17.45
CA ILE A 183 3.98 19.94 -16.55
C ILE A 183 4.33 20.54 -15.19
N THR A 184 3.57 21.54 -14.75
CA THR A 184 3.60 21.96 -13.35
C THR A 184 2.81 20.97 -12.54
N ALA A 185 3.49 20.24 -11.68
CA ALA A 185 2.87 19.25 -10.80
C ALA A 185 3.25 19.53 -9.34
N GLY A 186 2.40 19.06 -8.44
CA GLY A 186 2.66 19.18 -7.02
C GLY A 186 1.67 18.47 -6.14
N PHE A 187 2.02 18.34 -4.86
CA PHE A 187 1.15 17.77 -3.84
C PHE A 187 1.18 18.61 -2.56
N VAL A 188 0.15 18.40 -1.73
CA VAL A 188 0.04 18.99 -0.40
C VAL A 188 0.22 17.88 0.63
N SER A 189 1.19 18.04 1.52
CA SER A 189 1.41 17.10 2.63
C SER A 189 0.29 17.17 3.68
N SER A 190 0.22 16.17 4.55
CA SER A 190 -0.70 16.18 5.70
C SER A 190 -0.45 17.32 6.69
N ALA A 191 0.76 17.89 6.69
CA ALA A 191 1.11 19.10 7.45
C ALA A 191 0.84 20.40 6.65
N ASN A 192 0.08 20.33 5.55
CA ASN A 192 -0.27 21.43 4.66
C ASN A 192 0.93 22.12 3.96
N SER A 193 2.13 21.54 4.02
CA SER A 193 3.26 22.01 3.21
C SER A 193 3.03 21.67 1.74
N VAL A 194 3.31 22.63 0.86
CA VAL A 194 3.08 22.55 -0.59
C VAL A 194 4.40 22.29 -1.31
N TYR A 195 4.43 21.25 -2.15
CA TYR A 195 5.60 20.86 -2.94
C TYR A 195 5.24 20.92 -4.42
N VAL A 196 5.74 21.93 -5.14
CA VAL A 196 5.36 22.21 -6.54
C VAL A 196 6.60 22.45 -7.40
N LYS A 197 6.61 21.89 -8.62
CA LYS A 197 7.66 22.12 -9.61
C LYS A 197 7.10 22.03 -11.03
N THR A 198 7.61 22.88 -11.92
CA THR A 198 7.47 22.67 -13.37
C THR A 198 8.50 21.66 -13.85
N LEU A 199 8.01 20.48 -14.21
CA LEU A 199 8.77 19.33 -14.71
C LEU A 199 8.95 19.44 -16.23
N LYS A 200 10.14 19.14 -16.72
CA LYS A 200 10.47 19.05 -18.16
C LYS A 200 10.58 17.58 -18.58
N LYS A 201 10.66 17.32 -19.89
CA LYS A 201 10.91 15.97 -20.44
C LYS A 201 12.08 15.29 -19.71
N GLY A 202 11.83 14.07 -19.23
CA GLY A 202 12.79 13.24 -18.50
C GLY A 202 12.74 13.41 -16.98
N ASP A 203 12.13 14.48 -16.47
CA ASP A 203 11.95 14.66 -15.03
C ASP A 203 10.92 13.65 -14.50
N VAL A 204 11.16 13.21 -13.27
CA VAL A 204 10.32 12.27 -12.52
C VAL A 204 9.85 12.94 -11.23
N MET A 205 8.60 12.73 -10.85
CA MET A 205 8.06 13.19 -9.57
C MET A 205 7.25 12.06 -8.90
N VAL A 206 7.41 11.93 -7.59
CA VAL A 206 6.64 10.99 -6.77
C VAL A 206 5.50 11.72 -6.05
N PHE A 207 4.34 11.08 -5.99
CA PHE A 207 3.18 11.50 -5.20
C PHE A 207 2.88 10.41 -4.16
N PRO A 208 3.08 10.68 -2.86
CA PRO A 208 2.81 9.71 -1.81
C PRO A 208 1.33 9.31 -1.76
N GLN A 209 1.07 8.04 -1.43
CA GLN A 209 -0.27 7.48 -1.33
C GLN A 209 -1.22 8.33 -0.49
N GLY A 210 -2.43 8.55 -1.01
CA GLY A 210 -3.48 9.27 -0.31
C GLY A 210 -3.32 10.80 -0.28
N LEU A 211 -2.20 11.39 -0.71
CA LEU A 211 -2.03 12.83 -0.72
C LEU A 211 -2.71 13.50 -1.92
N LEU A 212 -3.32 14.66 -1.66
CA LEU A 212 -3.88 15.51 -2.70
C LEU A 212 -2.77 16.09 -3.57
N HIS A 213 -2.89 15.89 -4.87
CA HIS A 213 -1.91 16.32 -5.86
C HIS A 213 -2.59 16.67 -7.18
N PHE A 214 -1.85 17.30 -8.09
CA PHE A 214 -2.37 17.83 -9.34
C PHE A 214 -1.29 17.89 -10.42
N GLN A 215 -1.72 18.02 -11.68
CA GLN A 215 -0.84 18.29 -12.82
C GLN A 215 -1.49 19.34 -13.73
N VAL A 216 -0.73 20.35 -14.17
CA VAL A 216 -1.15 21.36 -15.14
C VAL A 216 -0.13 21.45 -16.26
N ASN A 217 -0.59 21.43 -17.50
CA ASN A 217 0.27 21.73 -18.63
C ASN A 217 0.65 23.21 -18.62
N ALA A 218 1.93 23.48 -18.34
CA ALA A 218 2.46 24.84 -18.24
C ALA A 218 2.88 25.42 -19.60
N ALA A 219 2.83 24.63 -20.67
CA ALA A 219 3.29 25.01 -21.99
C ALA A 219 2.13 25.34 -22.94
N LYS A 220 2.45 26.08 -24.02
CA LYS A 220 1.54 26.34 -25.16
C LYS A 220 1.48 25.19 -26.17
N ILE A 221 2.00 24.01 -25.81
CA ILE A 221 2.03 22.80 -26.63
C ILE A 221 1.43 21.64 -25.83
N HIS A 222 1.02 20.57 -26.50
CA HIS A 222 0.59 19.35 -25.81
C HIS A 222 1.72 18.75 -24.96
N ALA A 223 1.40 18.43 -23.71
CA ALA A 223 2.25 17.68 -22.81
C ALA A 223 1.81 16.21 -22.72
N LYS A 224 2.77 15.33 -22.44
CA LYS A 224 2.55 13.89 -22.30
C LYS A 224 3.39 13.35 -21.14
N ALA A 225 2.78 12.53 -20.30
CA ALA A 225 3.46 11.80 -19.23
C ALA A 225 2.95 10.36 -19.14
N ILE A 226 3.76 9.51 -18.51
CA ILE A 226 3.35 8.19 -18.04
C ILE A 226 3.46 8.21 -16.52
N VAL A 227 2.50 7.59 -15.85
CA VAL A 227 2.50 7.40 -14.42
C VAL A 227 2.47 5.92 -14.10
N SER A 228 3.15 5.53 -13.02
CA SER A 228 3.13 4.20 -12.44
C SER A 228 2.56 4.27 -11.03
N PHE A 229 1.80 3.27 -10.65
CA PHE A 229 1.18 3.17 -9.33
C PHE A 229 1.68 1.93 -8.60
N SER A 230 1.76 2.00 -7.27
CA SER A 230 2.05 0.87 -6.39
C SER A 230 0.82 -0.01 -6.07
N SER A 231 -0.11 -0.12 -7.02
CA SER A 231 -1.30 -0.97 -6.94
C SER A 231 -1.82 -1.26 -8.34
N ALA A 232 -2.43 -2.44 -8.52
CA ALA A 232 -3.15 -2.81 -9.74
C ALA A 232 -4.44 -1.97 -9.95
N SER A 233 -4.98 -1.42 -8.86
CA SER A 233 -6.15 -0.54 -8.84
C SER A 233 -5.90 0.59 -7.83
N PRO A 234 -5.34 1.74 -8.26
CA PRO A 234 -4.95 2.81 -7.34
C PRO A 234 -6.14 3.55 -6.70
N GLY A 235 -7.34 3.40 -7.27
CA GLY A 235 -8.50 4.25 -6.98
C GLY A 235 -8.29 5.68 -7.51
N LEU A 236 -9.34 6.49 -7.55
CA LEU A 236 -9.23 7.90 -7.92
C LEU A 236 -10.35 8.67 -7.21
N GLN A 237 -9.99 9.73 -6.51
CA GLN A 237 -10.95 10.67 -5.96
C GLN A 237 -10.52 12.09 -6.33
N ILE A 238 -11.33 12.75 -7.15
CA ILE A 238 -11.16 14.18 -7.50
C ILE A 238 -11.82 15.00 -6.40
N LEU A 239 -11.08 15.95 -5.82
CA LEU A 239 -11.52 16.76 -4.68
C LEU A 239 -12.82 17.50 -4.99
N ASP A 240 -12.88 18.18 -6.14
CA ASP A 240 -14.06 18.96 -6.53
C ASP A 240 -15.29 18.07 -6.73
N PHE A 241 -15.11 16.82 -7.20
CA PHE A 241 -16.23 15.90 -7.38
C PHE A 241 -16.71 15.34 -6.04
N ALA A 242 -15.78 15.08 -5.10
CA ALA A 242 -16.12 14.68 -3.74
C ALA A 242 -16.86 15.76 -2.96
N LEU A 243 -16.67 17.04 -3.30
CA LEU A 243 -17.38 18.16 -2.67
C LEU A 243 -18.68 18.55 -3.38
N PHE A 244 -18.70 18.51 -4.72
CA PHE A 244 -19.74 19.19 -5.50
C PHE A 244 -20.39 18.35 -6.62
N ALA A 245 -19.89 17.16 -6.96
CA ALA A 245 -20.46 16.31 -8.01
C ALA A 245 -21.18 15.08 -7.43
N ASN A 246 -21.94 15.29 -6.35
CA ASN A 246 -22.65 14.26 -5.62
C ASN A 246 -23.87 14.87 -4.88
N ASP A 247 -24.53 14.08 -4.03
CA ASP A 247 -25.74 14.40 -3.28
C ASP A 247 -25.51 14.95 -1.85
N LEU A 248 -24.26 15.25 -1.46
CA LEU A 248 -23.91 15.79 -0.13
C LEU A 248 -24.63 17.11 0.12
N PRO A 249 -25.47 17.26 1.16
CA PRO A 249 -26.25 18.48 1.37
C PRO A 249 -25.41 19.75 1.33
N SER A 250 -25.87 20.76 0.57
CA SER A 250 -25.17 22.04 0.41
C SER A 250 -24.87 22.72 1.76
N SER A 251 -25.73 22.52 2.76
CA SER A 251 -25.52 23.02 4.12
C SER A 251 -24.34 22.35 4.84
N LEU A 252 -24.06 21.07 4.56
CA LEU A 252 -22.89 20.37 5.09
C LEU A 252 -21.62 20.78 4.36
N VAL A 253 -21.67 20.94 3.04
CA VAL A 253 -20.56 21.50 2.26
C VAL A 253 -20.16 22.87 2.81
N GLY A 254 -21.12 23.76 3.08
CA GLY A 254 -20.85 25.07 3.67
C GLY A 254 -20.20 24.98 5.06
N LYS A 255 -20.62 24.01 5.89
CA LYS A 255 -20.01 23.80 7.21
C LYS A 255 -18.57 23.28 7.16
N THR A 256 -18.22 22.46 6.17
CA THR A 256 -16.89 21.84 6.08
C THR A 256 -15.91 22.63 5.24
N THR A 257 -16.38 23.47 4.31
CA THR A 257 -15.55 24.26 3.39
C THR A 257 -15.55 25.75 3.70
N PHE A 258 -16.50 26.23 4.51
CA PHE A 258 -16.75 27.65 4.80
C PHE A 258 -17.16 28.48 3.58
N LEU A 259 -17.57 27.83 2.48
CA LEU A 259 -18.12 28.50 1.30
C LEU A 259 -19.55 28.95 1.54
N ASP A 260 -19.95 30.04 0.88
CA ASP A 260 -21.32 30.52 0.94
C ASP A 260 -22.27 29.66 0.09
N PRO A 261 -23.59 29.64 0.39
CA PRO A 261 -24.55 28.83 -0.35
C PRO A 261 -24.63 29.13 -1.86
N ALA A 262 -24.37 30.37 -2.29
CA ALA A 262 -24.44 30.74 -3.70
C ALA A 262 -23.25 30.18 -4.47
N GLN A 263 -22.05 30.21 -3.88
CA GLN A 263 -20.85 29.55 -4.43
C GLN A 263 -21.05 28.04 -4.55
N ILE A 264 -21.56 27.39 -3.50
CA ILE A 264 -21.81 25.94 -3.49
C ILE A 264 -22.82 25.56 -4.57
N LYS A 265 -23.95 26.28 -4.65
CA LYS A 265 -24.97 26.07 -5.69
C LYS A 265 -24.37 26.22 -7.10
N LYS A 266 -23.50 27.21 -7.31
CA LYS A 266 -22.81 27.41 -8.58
C LYS A 266 -21.90 26.23 -8.93
N LEU A 267 -21.05 25.79 -8.00
CA LEU A 267 -20.11 24.68 -8.22
C LEU A 267 -20.84 23.36 -8.48
N LYS A 268 -21.89 23.05 -7.69
CA LYS A 268 -22.76 21.89 -7.94
C LYS A 268 -23.44 21.96 -9.30
N GLY A 269 -23.96 23.12 -9.68
CA GLY A 269 -24.60 23.33 -10.98
C GLY A 269 -23.64 23.09 -12.15
N VAL A 270 -22.36 23.48 -12.03
CA VAL A 270 -21.33 23.22 -13.05
C VAL A 270 -20.93 21.75 -13.11
N LEU A 271 -20.87 21.07 -11.96
CA LEU A 271 -20.33 19.71 -11.84
C LEU A 271 -21.41 18.61 -11.81
N GLY A 272 -22.69 18.97 -11.85
CA GLY A 272 -23.82 18.04 -11.88
C GLY A 272 -24.26 17.50 -10.52
N GLY A 273 -23.85 18.11 -9.42
CA GLY A 273 -24.28 17.72 -8.07
C GLY A 273 -25.72 18.14 -7.74
N THR A 274 -26.34 17.38 -6.85
CA THR A 274 -27.69 17.63 -6.32
C THR A 274 -27.61 17.74 -4.79
N GLY A 275 -28.55 18.39 -4.10
CA GLY A 275 -28.53 18.54 -2.62
C GLY A 275 -27.84 19.79 -2.07
#